data_AF-A0A7G2C2N8-F1
#
_entry.id   AF-A0A7G2C2N8-F1
#
_cell.length_a   1.000
_cell.length_b   1.000
_cell.length_c   1.000
_cell.angle_alpha   90.00
_cell.angle_beta   90.00
_cell.angle_gamma   90.00
#
_symmetry.space_group_name_H-M   'P 1'
#
loop_
_entity.id
_entity.type
_entity.pdbx_description
1 polymer ?
#
loop_
_entity_poly.entity_id
_entity_poly.type
_entity_poly.pdbx_seq_one_letter_code
_entity_poly.pdbx_strand_id
1 'polypeptide(L)'
;MFYHRLVLPVVLLLLALVTPSVHGACILNRQFTASWCYQRYDSCSSVSLVSFDQATGTCYCGQTKMTVKPSLTPHCTAFLDTAAQFSCTTYDHTDTLSMCYTCEDGYVALNPTQRGVFNFSSTCVPRIPNCDNHTDNGQCAACSPGYALSGDKKSCVTSTDICTSRDDSGTCTSCATGYFLQQSYFVCTPHMPGCTSYFLSYPACSTCDSTYLLNPLGGNCTRAINNCVTYDADGTCRTCGTGFVLTHDKLGCTTPIPDCISYSVYDTCLECASGKTQSFNSFACVTIIPGCKSHDPDGTCDTCSTGTSASTDKKACVTPIVDCTSYNNDGTCQTCITGTQISDDKKTCVSPIPGCATYTSLVACKECRSSYSLSYDNTACVITITGCISHNPDGTCQTCRPDLLPSSDRKSCEIRISGCSSYNADETCQTCNSGMSLSYDSMACVGTIPWCASHNPNGTCKECNPFYSPSSTDNSCIQCQVSNCTHCNATNVCATCADGLGLSDAGACVACVEDNCKRCTDNGNTCLEYFVTEDKKGNGVPWWVYFSVVVAAILIIGWIVYFIVALCTFDAIEDLRSTSKYWQYHPAPAAPQERTRSSRQRRTTAREGSESDSSLLSEENSDDESDSD
;
A
#
# COMPACT_ATOMS: atom_id res chain seq x y z
N MET A 1 32.73 50.28 32.90
CA MET A 1 33.50 51.07 33.89
C MET A 1 34.72 50.27 34.29
N PHE A 2 35.88 50.91 34.22
CA PHE A 2 37.16 50.44 34.76
C PHE A 2 36.97 49.86 36.17
N TYR A 3 37.71 48.79 36.52
CA TYR A 3 38.64 48.82 37.67
C TYR A 3 39.43 47.51 37.81
N HIS A 4 40.75 47.67 37.87
CA HIS A 4 41.76 46.80 38.47
C HIS A 4 42.19 45.45 37.85
N ARG A 5 43.07 45.58 36.85
CA ARG A 5 44.43 45.00 36.95
C ARG A 5 45.17 45.67 38.12
N LEU A 6 45.59 44.93 39.15
CA LEU A 6 46.73 45.27 40.03
C LEU A 6 47.06 44.25 41.15
N VAL A 7 46.60 42.99 41.07
CA VAL A 7 46.95 41.95 42.08
C VAL A 7 47.95 40.91 41.54
N LEU A 8 48.34 41.00 40.27
CA LEU A 8 49.26 40.03 39.65
C LEU A 8 50.77 40.22 39.98
N PRO A 9 51.31 41.42 40.32
CA PRO A 9 52.75 41.54 40.57
C PRO A 9 53.16 41.35 42.04
N VAL A 10 52.21 41.24 42.99
CA VAL A 10 52.51 41.03 44.42
C VAL A 10 52.41 39.55 44.82
N VAL A 11 51.56 38.76 44.14
CA VAL A 11 51.50 37.29 44.32
C VAL A 11 52.73 36.60 43.69
N LEU A 12 53.33 37.18 42.65
CA LEU A 12 54.57 36.69 42.03
C LEU A 12 55.84 36.98 42.88
N LEU A 13 55.79 37.95 43.80
CA LEU A 13 56.94 38.25 44.68
C LEU A 13 56.96 37.39 45.95
N LEU A 14 55.82 36.79 46.34
CA LEU A 14 55.70 35.92 47.53
C LEU A 14 55.80 34.41 47.21
N LEU A 15 55.78 34.00 45.93
CA LEU A 15 56.06 32.64 45.48
C LEU A 15 57.56 32.38 45.17
N ALA A 16 58.41 33.40 45.30
CA ALA A 16 59.86 33.28 45.10
C ALA A 16 60.65 32.93 46.39
N LEU A 17 59.96 32.69 47.50
CA LEU A 17 60.56 32.23 48.75
C LEU A 17 59.78 30.99 49.19
N VAL A 18 60.50 29.88 49.39
CA VAL A 18 60.01 28.53 49.74
C VAL A 18 59.70 27.60 48.55
N THR A 19 60.75 27.26 47.80
CA THR A 19 61.06 25.84 47.56
C THR A 19 62.52 25.61 47.96
N PRO A 20 62.81 24.90 49.06
CA PRO A 20 64.17 24.44 49.29
C PRO A 20 64.55 23.47 48.17
N SER A 21 65.61 23.78 47.45
CA SER A 21 66.33 22.83 46.58
C SER A 21 66.97 21.76 47.48
N VAL A 22 66.18 20.80 47.92
CA VAL A 22 66.68 19.57 48.53
C VAL A 22 67.24 18.73 47.38
N HIS A 23 68.52 18.93 47.06
CA HIS A 23 69.27 17.96 46.27
C HIS A 23 69.34 16.68 47.10
N GLY A 24 68.41 15.75 46.91
CA GLY A 24 68.53 14.40 47.45
C GLY A 24 69.82 13.78 46.92
N ALA A 25 70.68 13.30 47.82
CA ALA A 25 71.94 12.66 47.42
C ALA A 25 71.67 11.43 46.55
N CYS A 26 72.37 11.31 45.43
CA CYS A 26 72.25 10.16 44.53
C CYS A 26 72.73 8.85 45.18
N ILE A 27 72.05 7.74 44.88
CA ILE A 27 72.47 6.40 45.30
C ILE A 27 73.58 5.93 44.35
N LEU A 28 74.83 6.11 44.79
CA LEU A 28 76.02 5.53 44.15
C LEU A 28 76.75 4.65 45.15
N ASN A 29 76.82 3.35 44.85
CA ASN A 29 77.42 2.33 45.70
C ASN A 29 78.95 2.29 45.62
N ARG A 30 79.58 3.06 44.71
CA ARG A 30 81.03 3.22 44.62
C ARG A 30 81.41 4.67 44.34
N GLN A 31 82.52 5.10 44.95
CA GLN A 31 83.19 6.36 44.59
C GLN A 31 84.13 6.12 43.41
N PHE A 32 84.14 7.07 42.46
CA PHE A 32 85.04 7.02 41.32
C PHE A 32 86.28 7.88 41.53
N THR A 33 87.42 7.42 41.03
CA THR A 33 88.70 8.14 41.12
C THR A 33 88.78 9.26 40.08
N ALA A 34 89.63 10.27 40.32
CA ALA A 34 89.97 11.29 39.33
C ALA A 34 90.45 10.68 38.00
N SER A 35 91.18 9.56 38.05
CA SER A 35 91.62 8.81 36.87
C SER A 35 90.46 8.16 36.09
N TRP A 36 89.43 7.67 36.78
CA TRP A 36 88.24 7.10 36.13
C TRP A 36 87.48 8.16 35.34
N CYS A 37 87.26 9.33 35.95
CA CYS A 37 86.65 10.48 35.29
C CYS A 37 87.47 10.93 34.07
N TYR A 38 88.79 11.08 34.24
CA TYR A 38 89.70 11.51 33.18
C TYR A 38 89.73 10.57 31.96
N GLN A 39 89.53 9.26 32.17
CA GLN A 39 89.49 8.29 31.07
C GLN A 39 88.19 8.36 30.27
N ARG A 40 87.04 8.61 30.92
CA ARG A 40 85.70 8.50 30.32
C ARG A 40 85.04 9.82 29.94
N TYR A 41 85.54 10.95 30.44
CA TYR A 41 84.99 12.28 30.18
C TYR A 41 86.02 13.19 29.49
N ASP A 42 85.54 14.11 28.66
CA ASP A 42 86.35 14.97 27.80
C ASP A 42 87.03 16.14 28.53
N SER A 43 88.21 16.46 28.00
CA SER A 43 89.06 17.64 28.24
C SER A 43 89.21 18.13 29.69
N CYS A 44 90.27 17.63 30.35
CA CYS A 44 90.92 18.33 31.45
C CYS A 44 92.43 18.43 31.16
N SER A 45 93.06 19.57 31.46
CA SER A 45 94.48 19.79 31.16
C SER A 45 95.43 18.91 31.99
N SER A 46 94.97 18.39 33.12
CA SER A 46 95.70 17.43 33.96
C SER A 46 94.73 16.61 34.81
N VAL A 47 95.04 15.34 35.06
CA VAL A 47 94.27 14.48 35.98
C VAL A 47 94.23 15.03 37.41
N SER A 48 95.24 15.82 37.81
CA SER A 48 95.32 16.43 39.15
C SER A 48 94.25 17.50 39.39
N LEU A 49 93.59 17.99 38.33
CA LEU A 49 92.52 18.98 38.40
C LEU A 49 91.13 18.32 38.34
N VAL A 50 91.06 16.99 38.21
CA VAL A 50 89.80 16.26 38.10
C VAL A 50 89.29 15.90 39.48
N SER A 51 88.00 16.14 39.72
CA SER A 51 87.28 15.72 40.92
C SER A 51 85.98 15.02 40.55
N PHE A 52 85.49 14.17 41.45
CA PHE A 52 84.20 13.49 41.31
C PHE A 52 83.30 13.92 42.46
N ASP A 53 82.12 14.45 42.14
CA ASP A 53 81.10 14.75 43.12
C ASP A 53 80.17 13.55 43.29
N GLN A 54 80.25 12.90 44.46
CA GLN A 54 79.42 11.76 44.80
C GLN A 54 77.95 12.13 44.98
N ALA A 55 77.64 13.37 45.37
CA ALA A 55 76.25 13.77 45.64
C ALA A 55 75.41 13.83 44.35
N THR A 56 76.02 14.25 43.24
CA THR A 56 75.36 14.38 41.93
C THR A 56 75.77 13.33 40.92
N GLY A 57 76.87 12.60 41.19
CA GLY A 57 77.47 11.66 40.26
C GLY A 57 78.11 12.34 39.05
N THR A 58 78.81 13.46 39.27
CA THR A 58 79.34 14.33 38.22
C THR A 58 80.86 14.43 38.29
N CYS A 59 81.54 14.31 37.15
CA CYS A 59 82.96 14.58 37.02
C CYS A 59 83.22 16.06 36.68
N TYR A 60 84.17 16.69 37.37
CA TYR A 60 84.57 18.08 37.16
C TYR A 60 86.05 18.19 36.83
N CYS A 61 86.41 19.19 36.02
CA CYS A 61 87.76 19.68 35.85
C CYS A 61 87.85 21.09 36.46
N GLY A 62 88.47 21.22 37.63
CA GLY A 62 88.40 22.43 38.45
C GLY A 62 86.96 22.71 38.89
N GLN A 63 86.31 23.71 38.28
CA GLN A 63 84.91 24.09 38.52
C GLN A 63 83.98 23.77 37.33
N THR A 64 84.53 23.25 36.23
CA THR A 64 83.77 23.00 35.00
C THR A 64 83.32 21.55 34.96
N LYS A 65 82.02 21.32 34.74
CA LYS A 65 81.45 19.97 34.55
C LYS A 65 82.00 19.36 33.25
N MET A 66 82.45 18.11 33.32
CA MET A 66 82.92 17.36 32.17
C MET A 66 81.76 16.60 31.50
N THR A 67 81.89 16.35 30.20
CA THR A 67 80.94 15.53 29.40
C THR A 67 81.58 14.21 29.01
N VAL A 68 80.82 13.13 28.87
CA VAL A 68 81.38 11.82 28.47
C VAL A 68 82.00 11.90 27.07
N LYS A 69 83.13 11.22 26.86
CA LYS A 69 83.82 11.20 25.57
C LYS A 69 82.95 10.51 24.52
N PRO A 70 82.60 11.15 23.40
CA PRO A 70 81.84 10.50 22.33
C PRO A 70 82.54 9.27 21.76
N SER A 71 83.89 9.22 21.83
CA SER A 71 84.68 8.07 21.37
C SER A 71 84.53 6.82 22.25
N LEU A 72 83.92 6.92 23.44
CA LEU A 72 83.73 5.80 24.35
C LEU A 72 82.73 4.78 23.79
N THR A 73 81.66 5.29 23.17
CA THR A 73 80.64 4.49 22.49
C THR A 73 80.32 5.12 21.14
N PRO A 74 80.95 4.66 20.04
CA PRO A 74 80.61 5.10 18.70
C PRO A 74 79.11 4.94 18.41
N HIS A 75 78.53 5.85 17.63
CA HIS A 75 77.09 5.91 17.32
C HIS A 75 76.17 6.12 18.54
N CYS A 76 76.70 6.64 19.64
CA CYS A 76 75.89 7.14 20.74
C CYS A 76 75.59 8.63 20.59
N THR A 77 74.34 9.02 20.76
CA THR A 77 73.90 10.42 20.71
C THR A 77 73.64 11.01 22.09
N ALA A 78 73.42 10.17 23.12
CA ALA A 78 73.24 10.65 24.49
C ALA A 78 73.83 9.68 25.54
N PHE A 79 74.66 10.23 26.43
CA PHE A 79 75.33 9.52 27.52
C PHE A 79 74.79 9.93 28.89
N LEU A 80 74.85 9.00 29.86
CA LEU A 80 74.60 9.33 31.25
C LEU A 80 75.79 10.10 31.84
N ASP A 81 75.82 11.41 31.62
CA ASP A 81 76.90 12.27 32.10
C ASP A 81 76.84 12.48 33.62
N THR A 82 75.62 12.50 34.19
CA THR A 82 75.37 12.72 35.62
C THR A 82 74.28 11.83 36.13
N ALA A 83 74.53 11.16 37.27
CA ALA A 83 73.55 10.31 37.91
C ALA A 83 72.26 11.08 38.24
N ALA A 84 72.37 12.34 38.70
CA ALA A 84 71.23 13.19 39.06
C ALA A 84 70.18 13.42 37.94
N GLN A 85 70.54 13.16 36.68
CA GLN A 85 69.69 13.40 35.52
C GLN A 85 68.47 12.46 35.43
N PHE A 86 68.53 11.26 36.01
CA PHE A 86 67.51 10.22 35.82
C PHE A 86 67.00 9.62 37.13
N SER A 87 66.52 10.46 38.06
CA SER A 87 65.93 10.01 39.32
C SER A 87 66.86 9.12 40.14
N CYS A 88 68.10 9.57 40.37
CA CYS A 88 69.15 8.82 41.08
C CYS A 88 68.85 8.47 42.54
N THR A 89 67.76 8.97 43.12
CA THR A 89 67.27 8.53 44.43
C THR A 89 66.49 7.22 44.35
N THR A 90 66.11 6.80 43.13
CA THR A 90 65.29 5.61 42.87
C THR A 90 66.11 4.45 42.33
N TYR A 91 67.12 4.72 41.50
CA TYR A 91 67.94 3.70 40.85
C TYR A 91 69.43 3.90 41.15
N ASP A 92 70.14 2.81 41.44
CA ASP A 92 71.60 2.80 41.50
C ASP A 92 72.17 2.83 40.08
N HIS A 93 72.82 3.95 39.75
CA HIS A 93 73.44 4.21 38.46
C HIS A 93 74.95 3.99 38.45
N THR A 94 75.52 3.39 39.51
CA THR A 94 76.97 3.14 39.63
C THR A 94 77.53 2.45 38.38
N ASP A 95 76.84 1.42 37.88
CA ASP A 95 77.33 0.65 36.74
C ASP A 95 76.91 1.22 35.38
N THR A 96 75.99 2.20 35.36
CA THR A 96 75.48 2.82 34.12
C THR A 96 76.05 4.21 33.84
N LEU A 97 76.79 4.80 34.79
CA LEU A 97 77.40 6.11 34.64
C LEU A 97 78.38 6.08 33.46
N SER A 98 78.33 7.10 32.60
CA SER A 98 79.06 7.19 31.31
C SER A 98 78.62 6.20 30.21
N MET A 99 77.55 5.42 30.40
CA MET A 99 77.01 4.57 29.33
C MET A 99 76.05 5.34 28.43
N CYS A 100 75.92 4.86 27.20
CA CYS A 100 74.98 5.38 26.22
C CYS A 100 73.56 4.98 26.57
N TYR A 101 72.58 5.89 26.49
CA TYR A 101 71.16 5.55 26.61
C TYR A 101 70.33 5.88 25.37
N THR A 102 70.92 6.58 24.40
CA THR A 102 70.31 6.83 23.09
C THR A 102 71.37 6.62 22.01
N CYS A 103 71.13 5.67 21.11
CA CYS A 103 71.97 5.45 19.92
C CYS A 103 71.51 6.35 18.76
N GLU A 104 72.38 6.55 17.77
CA GLU A 104 72.07 7.19 16.49
C GLU A 104 70.98 6.41 15.72
N ASP A 105 70.23 7.09 14.86
CA ASP A 105 69.24 6.45 14.01
C ASP A 105 69.88 5.33 13.16
N GLY A 106 69.22 4.18 13.13
CA GLY A 106 69.76 2.97 12.50
C GLY A 106 70.66 2.13 13.40
N TYR A 107 70.89 2.51 14.66
CA TYR A 107 71.62 1.72 15.67
C TYR A 107 70.75 1.35 16.88
N VAL A 108 71.12 0.29 17.59
CA VAL A 108 70.49 -0.20 18.82
C VAL A 108 71.53 -0.56 19.88
N ALA A 109 71.15 -0.42 21.16
CA ALA A 109 72.01 -0.76 22.29
C ALA A 109 72.25 -2.28 22.37
N LEU A 110 73.51 -2.70 22.40
CA LEU A 110 73.90 -4.11 22.56
C LEU A 110 73.90 -4.47 24.05
N ASN A 111 73.30 -5.61 24.41
CA ASN A 111 73.21 -6.11 25.79
C ASN A 111 72.85 -5.01 26.82
N PRO A 112 71.74 -4.26 26.62
CA PRO A 112 71.45 -3.10 27.44
C PRO A 112 71.14 -3.48 28.88
N THR A 113 71.61 -2.67 29.81
CA THR A 113 71.21 -2.68 31.21
C THR A 113 70.03 -1.73 31.40
N GLN A 114 68.85 -2.27 31.70
CA GLN A 114 67.65 -1.45 31.91
C GLN A 114 67.66 -0.81 33.31
N ARG A 115 67.41 0.50 33.38
CA ARG A 115 67.13 1.25 34.61
C ARG A 115 65.98 2.22 34.35
N GLY A 116 64.85 1.98 35.00
CA GLY A 116 63.60 2.67 34.67
C GLY A 116 63.19 2.42 33.21
N VAL A 117 62.91 3.50 32.48
CA VAL A 117 62.52 3.47 31.06
C VAL A 117 63.70 3.49 30.09
N PHE A 118 64.94 3.62 30.58
CA PHE A 118 66.13 3.76 29.76
C PHE A 118 66.95 2.47 29.73
N ASN A 119 67.54 2.20 28.57
CA ASN A 119 68.40 1.06 28.29
C ASN A 119 69.84 1.55 28.09
N PHE A 120 70.69 1.32 29.09
CA PHE A 120 72.07 1.79 29.07
C PHE A 120 72.98 0.73 28.44
N SER A 121 73.82 1.11 27.48
CA SER A 121 74.80 0.21 26.87
C SER A 121 76.16 0.88 26.66
N SER A 122 77.22 0.08 26.71
CA SER A 122 78.57 0.47 26.33
C SER A 122 78.80 0.39 24.82
N THR A 123 77.83 -0.08 24.03
CA THR A 123 78.00 -0.32 22.59
C THR A 123 76.68 -0.17 21.84
N CYS A 124 76.68 0.63 20.77
CA CYS A 124 75.58 0.70 19.81
C CYS A 124 75.96 -0.11 18.55
N VAL A 125 75.09 -1.03 18.11
CA VAL A 125 75.29 -1.85 16.90
C VAL A 125 74.23 -1.52 15.85
N PRO A 126 74.51 -1.73 14.54
CA PRO A 126 73.51 -1.48 13.50
C PRO A 126 72.22 -2.27 13.76
N ARG A 127 71.07 -1.63 13.54
CA ARG A 127 69.74 -2.23 13.68
C ARG A 127 69.52 -3.21 12.53
N ILE A 128 69.48 -4.50 12.83
CA ILE A 128 69.07 -5.54 11.87
C ILE A 128 67.57 -5.84 12.08
N PRO A 129 66.70 -5.59 11.09
CA PRO A 129 65.28 -5.94 11.19
C PRO A 129 65.06 -7.43 11.45
N ASN A 130 64.11 -7.77 12.34
CA ASN A 130 63.75 -9.14 12.71
C ASN A 130 64.92 -9.98 13.26
N CYS A 131 65.92 -9.32 13.84
CA CYS A 131 67.00 -9.97 14.57
C CYS A 131 66.69 -9.98 16.08
N ASP A 132 66.62 -11.17 16.68
CA ASP A 132 66.37 -11.33 18.11
C ASP A 132 67.64 -11.09 18.93
N ASN A 133 68.79 -11.58 18.45
CA ASN A 133 70.05 -11.51 19.19
C ASN A 133 71.20 -11.07 18.28
N HIS A 134 72.07 -10.18 18.77
CA HIS A 134 73.28 -9.75 18.06
C HIS A 134 74.52 -10.43 18.67
N THR A 135 75.50 -10.75 17.84
CA THR A 135 76.85 -11.15 18.24
C THR A 135 77.67 -9.93 18.68
N ASP A 136 78.79 -10.16 19.37
CA ASP A 136 79.71 -9.10 19.83
C ASP A 136 80.26 -8.23 18.70
N ASN A 137 80.23 -8.70 17.45
CA ASN A 137 80.66 -7.97 16.25
C ASN A 137 79.50 -7.26 15.53
N GLY A 138 78.31 -7.17 16.13
CA GLY A 138 77.14 -6.48 15.55
C GLY A 138 76.43 -7.25 14.42
N GLN A 139 76.73 -8.53 14.21
CA GLN A 139 76.01 -9.41 13.29
C GLN A 139 74.82 -10.09 13.98
N CYS A 140 73.83 -10.55 13.23
CA CYS A 140 72.69 -11.26 13.81
C CYS A 140 73.08 -12.71 14.18
N ALA A 141 72.82 -13.11 15.42
CA ALA A 141 73.04 -14.45 15.94
C ALA A 141 71.80 -15.35 15.77
N ALA A 142 70.60 -14.77 15.89
CA ALA A 142 69.32 -15.46 15.73
C ALA A 142 68.24 -14.49 15.26
N CYS A 143 67.39 -14.95 14.34
CA CYS A 143 66.27 -14.19 13.80
C CYS A 143 64.96 -14.49 14.55
N SER A 144 64.04 -13.53 14.55
CA SER A 144 62.69 -13.69 15.08
C SER A 144 61.93 -14.84 14.41
N PRO A 145 60.96 -15.48 15.10
CA PRO A 145 60.16 -16.56 14.52
C PRO A 145 59.55 -16.17 13.16
N GLY A 146 59.74 -17.02 12.14
CA GLY A 146 59.31 -16.78 10.75
C GLY A 146 60.38 -16.21 9.81
N TYR A 147 61.56 -15.89 10.34
CA TYR A 147 62.70 -15.38 9.58
C TYR A 147 63.92 -16.30 9.72
N ALA A 148 64.70 -16.44 8.64
CA ALA A 148 65.93 -17.22 8.59
C ALA A 148 67.15 -16.29 8.44
N LEU A 149 68.27 -16.68 9.05
CA LEU A 149 69.53 -15.93 9.01
C LEU A 149 70.19 -16.06 7.63
N SER A 150 70.54 -14.93 7.02
CA SER A 150 71.32 -14.91 5.77
C SER A 150 72.71 -15.52 5.99
N GLY A 151 73.29 -16.11 4.93
CA GLY A 151 74.61 -16.75 5.00
C GLY A 151 75.75 -15.83 5.45
N ASP A 152 75.62 -14.52 5.26
CA ASP A 152 76.59 -13.50 5.72
C ASP A 152 76.30 -12.95 7.13
N LYS A 153 75.23 -13.44 7.77
CA LYS A 153 74.76 -13.08 9.12
C LYS A 153 74.37 -11.61 9.32
N LYS A 154 74.15 -10.86 8.23
CA LYS A 154 73.82 -9.43 8.28
C LYS A 154 72.33 -9.12 8.08
N SER A 155 71.50 -10.12 7.79
CA SER A 155 70.07 -9.95 7.57
C SER A 155 69.25 -11.18 7.99
N CYS A 156 67.98 -10.92 8.33
CA CYS A 156 66.96 -11.93 8.62
C CYS A 156 65.86 -11.81 7.55
N VAL A 157 65.70 -12.85 6.72
CA VAL A 157 64.77 -12.87 5.58
C VAL A 157 63.60 -13.78 5.86
N THR A 158 62.43 -13.49 5.29
CA THR A 158 61.24 -14.36 5.43
C THR A 158 61.56 -15.74 4.88
N SER A 159 61.20 -16.79 5.61
CA SER A 159 61.41 -18.19 5.19
C SER A 159 60.55 -18.53 3.97
N THR A 160 61.02 -18.14 2.79
CA THR A 160 60.42 -18.40 1.47
C THR A 160 61.23 -19.43 0.68
N ASP A 161 61.95 -20.30 1.38
CA ASP A 161 62.64 -21.41 0.74
C ASP A 161 61.65 -22.52 0.38
N ILE A 162 61.30 -22.57 -0.91
CA ILE A 162 60.41 -23.59 -1.48
C ILE A 162 61.12 -24.96 -1.54
N CYS A 163 62.44 -24.98 -1.40
CA CYS A 163 63.23 -26.21 -1.34
C CYS A 163 63.31 -26.75 0.09
N THR A 164 62.72 -27.91 0.37
CA THR A 164 62.68 -28.50 1.71
C THR A 164 63.89 -29.37 2.03
N SER A 165 64.64 -29.83 1.02
CA SER A 165 65.92 -30.53 1.23
C SER A 165 66.91 -30.26 0.11
N ARG A 166 68.19 -30.20 0.46
CA ARG A 166 69.30 -30.06 -0.48
C ARG A 166 70.31 -31.19 -0.32
N ASP A 167 71.00 -31.53 -1.40
CA ASP A 167 72.17 -32.40 -1.33
C ASP A 167 73.43 -31.63 -0.87
N ASP A 168 74.56 -32.34 -0.74
CA ASP A 168 75.84 -31.79 -0.29
C ASP A 168 76.42 -30.71 -1.22
N SER A 169 75.92 -30.61 -2.46
CA SER A 169 76.28 -29.57 -3.43
C SER A 169 75.39 -28.32 -3.34
N GLY A 170 74.36 -28.35 -2.50
CA GLY A 170 73.36 -27.29 -2.36
C GLY A 170 72.20 -27.40 -3.38
N THR A 171 72.10 -28.50 -4.12
CA THR A 171 71.07 -28.72 -5.14
C THR A 171 69.76 -29.20 -4.50
N CYS A 172 68.61 -28.71 -4.97
CA CYS A 172 67.33 -29.06 -4.38
C CYS A 172 66.90 -30.50 -4.69
N THR A 173 66.54 -31.27 -3.65
CA THR A 173 66.13 -32.67 -3.76
C THR A 173 64.69 -32.94 -3.33
N SER A 174 64.06 -32.00 -2.60
CA SER A 174 62.62 -32.04 -2.32
C SER A 174 62.03 -30.65 -2.20
N CYS A 175 60.73 -30.53 -2.50
CA CYS A 175 60.02 -29.26 -2.53
C CYS A 175 58.94 -29.19 -1.45
N ALA A 176 58.65 -27.97 -1.01
CA ALA A 176 57.56 -27.68 -0.10
C ALA A 176 56.20 -28.10 -0.70
N THR A 177 55.25 -28.43 0.17
CA THR A 177 53.87 -28.77 -0.22
C THR A 177 53.29 -27.73 -1.18
N GLY A 178 52.74 -28.19 -2.31
CA GLY A 178 52.23 -27.33 -3.37
C GLY A 178 53.26 -27.01 -4.46
N TYR A 179 54.49 -27.54 -4.37
CA TYR A 179 55.52 -27.46 -5.41
C TYR A 179 56.06 -28.85 -5.76
N PHE A 180 56.43 -29.06 -7.03
CA PHE A 180 57.06 -30.29 -7.52
C PHE A 180 58.49 -30.01 -7.98
N LEU A 181 59.35 -31.03 -7.93
CA LEU A 181 60.75 -30.91 -8.33
C LEU A 181 60.91 -31.13 -9.84
N GLN A 182 61.37 -30.10 -10.56
CA GLN A 182 61.73 -30.23 -11.98
C GLN A 182 63.10 -30.88 -12.12
N GLN A 183 63.16 -32.16 -12.49
CA GLN A 183 64.39 -32.95 -12.49
C GLN A 183 65.51 -32.43 -13.41
N SER A 184 65.17 -31.75 -14.51
CA SER A 184 66.19 -31.22 -15.44
C SER A 184 66.90 -29.96 -14.95
N TYR A 185 66.29 -29.21 -14.03
CA TYR A 185 66.81 -27.92 -13.55
C TYR A 185 67.01 -27.88 -12.04
N PHE A 186 66.56 -28.93 -11.33
CA PHE A 186 66.57 -29.03 -9.86
C PHE A 186 65.95 -27.81 -9.15
N VAL A 187 64.89 -27.27 -9.76
CA VAL A 187 64.11 -26.14 -9.24
C VAL A 187 62.73 -26.63 -8.83
N CYS A 188 62.22 -26.13 -7.71
CA CYS A 188 60.85 -26.35 -7.28
C CYS A 188 59.89 -25.42 -8.00
N THR A 189 58.94 -25.99 -8.73
CA THR A 189 57.92 -25.27 -9.49
C THR A 189 56.54 -25.50 -8.89
N PRO A 190 55.62 -24.53 -8.91
CA PRO A 190 54.28 -24.69 -8.35
C PRO A 190 53.54 -25.88 -8.99
N HIS A 191 52.78 -26.62 -8.21
CA HIS A 191 51.87 -27.64 -8.75
C HIS A 191 50.83 -27.00 -9.68
N MET A 192 50.59 -27.62 -10.83
CA MET A 192 49.50 -27.27 -11.72
C MET A 192 48.18 -27.88 -11.22
N PRO A 193 47.08 -27.11 -11.12
CA PRO A 193 45.77 -27.63 -10.75
C PRO A 193 45.35 -28.80 -11.63
N GLY A 194 44.90 -29.89 -11.02
CA GLY A 194 44.44 -31.08 -11.73
C GLY A 194 45.53 -31.91 -12.40
N CYS A 195 46.82 -31.62 -12.16
CA CYS A 195 47.92 -32.40 -12.71
C CYS A 195 48.38 -33.51 -11.74
N THR A 196 48.40 -34.76 -12.22
CA THR A 196 48.82 -35.94 -11.45
C THR A 196 50.25 -36.37 -11.75
N SER A 197 50.79 -36.05 -12.93
CA SER A 197 52.21 -36.27 -13.26
C SER A 197 52.77 -35.20 -14.19
N TYR A 198 54.08 -34.95 -14.11
CA TYR A 198 54.77 -33.87 -14.84
C TYR A 198 55.85 -34.42 -15.78
N PHE A 199 56.09 -33.71 -16.89
CA PHE A 199 57.21 -33.98 -17.77
C PHE A 199 58.55 -33.64 -17.11
N LEU A 200 59.56 -34.49 -17.30
CA LEU A 200 60.87 -34.33 -16.67
C LEU A 200 61.73 -33.23 -17.32
N SER A 201 61.50 -32.95 -18.60
CA SER A 201 62.32 -32.07 -19.46
C SER A 201 61.89 -30.61 -19.48
N TYR A 202 60.63 -30.30 -19.19
CA TYR A 202 60.08 -28.94 -19.16
C TYR A 202 58.85 -28.89 -18.24
N PRO A 203 58.49 -27.72 -17.70
CA PRO A 203 57.46 -27.59 -16.67
C PRO A 203 56.04 -27.67 -17.28
N ALA A 204 55.60 -28.87 -17.62
CA ALA A 204 54.28 -29.17 -18.15
C ALA A 204 53.71 -30.45 -17.53
N CYS A 205 52.39 -30.58 -17.50
CA CYS A 205 51.69 -31.77 -17.05
C CYS A 205 51.73 -32.86 -18.12
N SER A 206 52.02 -34.10 -17.72
CA SER A 206 51.96 -35.29 -18.59
C SER A 206 50.66 -36.08 -18.42
N THR A 207 50.06 -36.09 -17.22
CA THR A 207 48.74 -36.69 -17.00
C THR A 207 47.90 -35.84 -16.06
N CYS A 208 46.64 -35.65 -16.42
CA CYS A 208 45.67 -34.95 -15.60
C CYS A 208 44.88 -35.91 -14.70
N ASP A 209 44.29 -35.38 -13.64
CA ASP A 209 43.24 -36.04 -12.86
C ASP A 209 42.02 -36.29 -13.77
N SER A 210 41.24 -37.31 -13.43
CA SER A 210 39.98 -37.72 -14.05
C SER A 210 38.98 -36.58 -14.32
N THR A 211 39.05 -35.47 -13.58
CA THR A 211 38.17 -34.30 -13.74
C THR A 211 38.77 -33.19 -14.61
N TYR A 212 39.94 -33.43 -15.20
CA TYR A 212 40.68 -32.49 -16.05
C TYR A 212 41.13 -33.17 -17.35
N LEU A 213 41.22 -32.39 -18.42
CA LEU A 213 41.71 -32.81 -19.73
C LEU A 213 43.07 -32.17 -19.98
N LEU A 214 43.98 -32.93 -20.59
CA LEU A 214 45.30 -32.44 -20.96
C LEU A 214 45.19 -31.55 -22.20
N ASN A 215 45.53 -30.27 -22.08
CA ASN A 215 45.55 -29.34 -23.21
C ASN A 215 46.72 -29.72 -24.15
N PRO A 216 46.44 -30.16 -25.40
CA PRO A 216 47.45 -30.64 -26.32
C PRO A 216 48.42 -29.56 -26.82
N LEU A 217 48.10 -28.27 -26.66
CA LEU A 217 48.94 -27.15 -27.12
C LEU A 217 49.89 -26.61 -26.05
N GLY A 218 49.64 -26.88 -24.76
CA GLY A 218 50.37 -26.24 -23.66
C GLY A 218 50.70 -27.14 -22.47
N GLY A 219 50.28 -28.41 -22.48
CA GLY A 219 50.56 -29.35 -21.40
C GLY A 219 49.96 -28.97 -20.04
N ASN A 220 49.00 -28.05 -20.01
CA ASN A 220 48.25 -27.71 -18.81
C ASN A 220 46.98 -28.56 -18.70
N CYS A 221 46.55 -28.85 -17.48
CA CYS A 221 45.28 -29.52 -17.23
C CYS A 221 44.14 -28.49 -17.18
N THR A 222 43.19 -28.59 -18.09
CA THR A 222 41.98 -27.77 -18.10
C THR A 222 40.84 -28.57 -17.51
N ARG A 223 40.08 -27.98 -16.58
CA ARG A 223 38.95 -28.67 -15.95
C ARG A 223 37.97 -29.14 -17.03
N ALA A 224 37.57 -30.40 -16.96
CA ALA A 224 36.59 -30.94 -17.90
C ALA A 224 35.25 -30.23 -17.68
N ILE A 225 34.74 -29.61 -18.74
CA ILE A 225 33.40 -29.00 -18.76
C ILE A 225 32.42 -30.13 -19.12
N ASN A 226 31.47 -30.40 -18.22
CA ASN A 226 30.45 -31.42 -18.45
C ASN A 226 29.71 -31.15 -19.76
N ASN A 227 29.49 -32.20 -20.55
CA ASN A 227 28.83 -32.15 -21.86
C ASN A 227 29.51 -31.26 -22.91
N CYS A 228 30.77 -30.84 -22.71
CA CYS A 228 31.57 -30.18 -23.73
C CYS A 228 32.29 -31.20 -24.63
N VAL A 229 32.17 -31.05 -25.95
CA VAL A 229 32.78 -31.95 -26.94
C VAL A 229 34.11 -31.42 -27.45
N THR A 230 34.23 -30.11 -27.68
CA THR A 230 35.48 -29.48 -28.14
C THR A 230 35.81 -28.24 -27.34
N TYR A 231 37.10 -27.97 -27.17
CA TYR A 231 37.63 -26.88 -26.36
C TYR A 231 38.40 -25.87 -27.21
N ASP A 232 38.32 -24.60 -26.84
CA ASP A 232 39.21 -23.54 -27.31
C ASP A 232 40.59 -23.65 -26.64
N ALA A 233 41.58 -22.94 -27.20
CA ALA A 233 42.98 -23.02 -26.73
C ALA A 233 43.16 -22.52 -25.28
N ASP A 234 42.25 -21.66 -24.82
CA ASP A 234 42.19 -21.14 -23.46
C ASP A 234 41.48 -22.08 -22.46
N GLY A 235 40.97 -23.24 -22.93
CA GLY A 235 40.26 -24.21 -22.11
C GLY A 235 38.76 -23.93 -21.95
N THR A 236 38.21 -22.93 -22.63
CA THR A 236 36.75 -22.73 -22.69
C THR A 236 36.09 -23.71 -23.66
N CYS A 237 34.79 -23.95 -23.48
CA CYS A 237 34.07 -24.86 -24.37
C CYS A 237 33.75 -24.17 -25.71
N ARG A 238 34.07 -24.85 -26.81
CA ARG A 238 33.75 -24.39 -28.16
C ARG A 238 32.44 -24.99 -28.66
N THR A 239 32.22 -26.28 -28.44
CA THR A 239 30.98 -26.97 -28.87
C THR A 239 30.47 -27.93 -27.81
N CYS A 240 29.18 -27.85 -27.51
CA CYS A 240 28.50 -28.76 -26.60
C CYS A 240 28.01 -30.04 -27.30
N GLY A 241 27.78 -31.07 -26.50
CA GLY A 241 27.20 -32.33 -26.94
C GLY A 241 25.75 -32.18 -27.40
N THR A 242 25.25 -33.20 -28.10
CA THR A 242 23.86 -33.22 -28.59
C THR A 242 22.88 -33.05 -27.43
N GLY A 243 21.96 -32.09 -27.56
CA GLY A 243 20.97 -31.77 -26.51
C GLY A 243 21.43 -30.74 -25.49
N PHE A 244 22.64 -30.18 -25.62
CA PHE A 244 23.17 -29.13 -24.76
C PHE A 244 23.52 -27.87 -25.57
N VAL A 245 23.42 -26.72 -24.93
CA VAL A 245 23.74 -25.40 -25.49
C VAL A 245 24.88 -24.75 -24.71
N LEU A 246 25.70 -23.98 -25.43
CA LEU A 246 26.86 -23.32 -24.86
C LEU A 246 26.44 -22.13 -24.00
N THR A 247 27.02 -22.00 -22.80
CA THR A 247 26.79 -20.85 -21.94
C THR A 247 27.46 -19.60 -22.50
N HIS A 248 26.96 -18.42 -22.13
CA HIS A 248 27.47 -17.13 -22.61
C HIS A 248 28.96 -16.95 -22.34
N ASP A 249 29.42 -17.40 -21.15
CA ASP A 249 30.82 -17.36 -20.73
C ASP A 249 31.68 -18.49 -21.30
N LYS A 250 31.07 -19.44 -22.05
CA LYS A 250 31.70 -20.64 -22.59
C LYS A 250 32.30 -21.58 -21.53
N LEU A 251 31.95 -21.42 -20.25
CA LEU A 251 32.46 -22.25 -19.15
C LEU A 251 31.56 -23.45 -18.83
N GLY A 252 30.43 -23.59 -19.55
CA GLY A 252 29.44 -24.64 -19.33
C GLY A 252 28.71 -25.05 -20.61
N CYS A 253 28.13 -26.23 -20.54
CA CYS A 253 27.13 -26.71 -21.50
C CYS A 253 25.87 -27.08 -20.71
N THR A 254 24.80 -26.33 -20.93
CA THR A 254 23.54 -26.47 -20.18
C THR A 254 22.43 -27.05 -21.05
N THR A 255 21.34 -27.48 -20.42
CA THR A 255 20.13 -27.89 -21.13
C THR A 255 19.43 -26.68 -21.73
N PRO A 256 18.92 -26.77 -22.98
CA PRO A 256 18.21 -25.68 -23.60
C PRO A 256 16.90 -25.37 -22.87
N ILE A 257 16.77 -24.12 -22.45
CA ILE A 257 15.52 -23.52 -21.97
C ILE A 257 14.76 -23.00 -23.21
N PRO A 258 13.46 -23.34 -23.39
CA PRO A 258 12.65 -22.81 -24.49
C PRO A 258 12.65 -21.27 -24.52
N ASP A 259 12.67 -20.69 -25.71
CA ASP A 259 12.70 -19.24 -25.97
C ASP A 259 13.88 -18.47 -25.32
N CYS A 260 14.89 -19.17 -24.80
CA CYS A 260 16.11 -18.54 -24.28
C CYS A 260 17.15 -18.41 -25.40
N ILE A 261 17.85 -17.28 -25.45
CA ILE A 261 18.90 -17.01 -26.46
C ILE A 261 20.30 -16.88 -25.85
N SER A 262 20.41 -16.70 -24.53
CA SER A 262 21.69 -16.62 -23.81
C SER A 262 21.60 -17.32 -22.46
N TYR A 263 22.62 -18.09 -22.09
CA TYR A 263 22.58 -19.04 -20.98
C TYR A 263 23.68 -18.80 -19.95
N SER A 264 23.38 -19.04 -18.68
CA SER A 264 24.34 -19.04 -17.57
C SER A 264 24.88 -20.45 -17.29
N VAL A 265 26.04 -20.52 -16.62
CA VAL A 265 26.62 -21.78 -16.10
C VAL A 265 25.78 -22.43 -14.99
N TYR A 266 24.79 -21.72 -14.44
CA TYR A 266 23.88 -22.22 -13.38
C TYR A 266 22.53 -22.73 -13.92
N ASP A 267 22.48 -23.12 -15.19
CA ASP A 267 21.26 -23.61 -15.86
C ASP A 267 20.10 -22.59 -15.85
N THR A 268 20.43 -21.29 -15.91
CA THR A 268 19.47 -20.19 -16.01
C THR A 268 19.58 -19.46 -17.35
N CYS A 269 18.47 -18.86 -17.77
CA CYS A 269 18.45 -18.01 -18.94
C CYS A 269 18.89 -16.59 -18.56
N LEU A 270 19.80 -16.00 -19.34
CA LEU A 270 20.27 -14.62 -19.20
C LEU A 270 19.52 -13.65 -20.12
N GLU A 271 19.06 -14.12 -21.27
CA GLU A 271 18.34 -13.30 -22.24
C GLU A 271 17.31 -14.14 -22.99
N CYS A 272 16.08 -13.62 -23.09
CA CYS A 272 14.97 -14.28 -23.75
C CYS A 272 14.75 -13.73 -25.16
N ALA A 273 14.14 -14.54 -26.02
CA ALA A 273 13.72 -14.14 -27.36
C ALA A 273 12.73 -12.96 -27.32
N SER A 274 12.60 -12.25 -28.44
CA SER A 274 11.70 -11.09 -28.56
C SER A 274 10.27 -11.41 -28.12
N GLY A 275 9.66 -10.52 -27.32
CA GLY A 275 8.31 -10.69 -26.76
C GLY A 275 8.23 -11.58 -25.52
N LYS A 276 9.37 -12.09 -25.03
CA LYS A 276 9.48 -12.89 -23.81
C LYS A 276 10.30 -12.16 -22.75
N THR A 277 10.13 -12.54 -21.49
CA THR A 277 10.89 -12.05 -20.34
C THR A 277 11.30 -13.21 -19.44
N GLN A 278 12.33 -13.02 -18.63
CA GLN A 278 12.75 -14.02 -17.65
C GLN A 278 11.68 -14.16 -16.56
N SER A 279 11.45 -15.39 -16.12
CA SER A 279 10.79 -15.64 -14.85
C SER A 279 11.61 -15.10 -13.68
N PHE A 280 11.00 -14.89 -12.52
CA PHE A 280 11.66 -14.31 -11.34
C PHE A 280 12.90 -15.11 -10.87
N ASN A 281 12.94 -16.41 -11.17
CA ASN A 281 14.03 -17.33 -10.85
C ASN A 281 14.95 -17.63 -12.05
N SER A 282 14.70 -17.00 -13.19
CA SER A 282 15.49 -17.12 -14.43
C SER A 282 15.55 -18.53 -15.03
N PHE A 283 14.69 -19.47 -14.60
CA PHE A 283 14.63 -20.83 -15.15
C PHE A 283 13.67 -20.97 -16.35
N ALA A 284 12.94 -19.92 -16.72
CA ALA A 284 12.06 -19.92 -17.87
C ALA A 284 12.04 -18.55 -18.57
N CYS A 285 11.82 -18.59 -19.88
CA CYS A 285 11.42 -17.42 -20.67
C CYS A 285 9.92 -17.49 -20.92
N VAL A 286 9.20 -16.50 -20.41
CA VAL A 286 7.74 -16.48 -20.42
C VAL A 286 7.22 -15.26 -21.17
N THR A 287 5.99 -15.33 -21.66
CA THR A 287 5.38 -14.22 -22.41
C THR A 287 5.20 -13.01 -21.51
N ILE A 288 5.51 -11.82 -22.04
CA ILE A 288 5.32 -10.57 -21.31
C ILE A 288 3.82 -10.35 -21.07
N ILE A 289 3.41 -10.44 -19.81
CA ILE A 289 2.09 -10.00 -19.35
C ILE A 289 2.15 -8.48 -19.09
N PRO A 290 1.39 -7.64 -19.82
CA PRO A 290 1.37 -6.20 -19.58
C PRO A 290 0.99 -5.86 -18.13
N GLY A 291 1.71 -4.92 -17.52
CA GLY A 291 1.48 -4.51 -16.13
C GLY A 291 1.96 -5.52 -15.08
N CYS A 292 2.52 -6.67 -15.47
CA CYS A 292 3.12 -7.61 -14.52
C CYS A 292 4.55 -7.19 -14.13
N LYS A 293 4.86 -7.26 -12.84
CA LYS A 293 6.18 -6.90 -12.28
C LYS A 293 7.12 -8.12 -12.20
N SER A 294 6.59 -9.28 -11.81
CA SER A 294 7.34 -10.54 -11.73
C SER A 294 6.53 -11.69 -12.32
N HIS A 295 7.18 -12.53 -13.13
CA HIS A 295 6.54 -13.69 -13.76
C HIS A 295 7.01 -15.00 -13.14
N ASP A 296 6.07 -15.89 -12.88
CA ASP A 296 6.32 -17.26 -12.45
C ASP A 296 6.83 -18.12 -13.63
N PRO A 297 7.56 -19.23 -13.38
CA PRO A 297 8.08 -20.12 -14.42
C PRO A 297 7.00 -20.78 -15.29
N ASP A 298 5.77 -20.88 -14.78
CA ASP A 298 4.61 -21.41 -15.52
C ASP A 298 3.97 -20.37 -16.47
N GLY A 299 4.52 -19.14 -16.50
CA GLY A 299 4.03 -18.05 -17.31
C GLY A 299 2.86 -17.29 -16.72
N THR A 300 2.59 -17.43 -15.42
CA THR A 300 1.65 -16.56 -14.68
C THR A 300 2.34 -15.35 -14.07
N CYS A 301 1.57 -14.34 -13.68
CA CYS A 301 2.05 -13.17 -12.99
C CYS A 301 2.03 -13.38 -11.48
N ASP A 302 3.19 -13.32 -10.84
CA ASP A 302 3.35 -13.42 -9.40
C ASP A 302 2.88 -12.12 -8.71
N THR A 303 3.43 -10.97 -9.15
CA THR A 303 2.98 -9.66 -8.68
C THR A 303 2.72 -8.69 -9.82
N CYS A 304 1.57 -8.01 -9.74
CA CYS A 304 1.21 -6.94 -10.65
C CYS A 304 1.83 -5.60 -10.24
N SER A 305 2.00 -4.69 -11.20
CA SER A 305 2.51 -3.35 -10.98
C SER A 305 1.54 -2.49 -10.17
N THR A 306 2.04 -1.45 -9.53
CA THR A 306 1.23 -0.53 -8.73
C THR A 306 0.03 0.00 -9.53
N GLY A 307 -1.16 -0.10 -8.95
CA GLY A 307 -2.41 0.34 -9.59
C GLY A 307 -3.10 -0.72 -10.46
N THR A 308 -2.58 -1.96 -10.52
CA THR A 308 -3.22 -3.09 -11.19
C THR A 308 -3.46 -4.26 -10.24
N SER A 309 -4.41 -5.14 -10.57
CA SER A 309 -4.74 -6.36 -9.80
C SER A 309 -4.60 -7.59 -10.66
N ALA A 310 -4.15 -8.71 -10.08
CA ALA A 310 -4.04 -9.96 -10.81
C ALA A 310 -5.43 -10.53 -11.13
N SER A 311 -5.60 -11.09 -12.33
CA SER A 311 -6.71 -11.98 -12.64
C SER A 311 -6.69 -13.22 -11.75
N THR A 312 -7.83 -13.90 -11.63
CA THR A 312 -7.99 -15.08 -10.78
C THR A 312 -7.05 -16.22 -11.18
N ASP A 313 -6.77 -16.38 -12.48
CA ASP A 313 -5.80 -17.36 -12.99
C ASP A 313 -4.38 -16.78 -13.16
N LYS A 314 -4.16 -15.54 -12.71
CA LYS A 314 -2.90 -14.80 -12.75
C LYS A 314 -2.32 -14.58 -14.15
N LYS A 315 -3.09 -14.76 -15.23
CA LYS A 315 -2.60 -14.55 -16.60
C LYS A 315 -2.77 -13.12 -17.12
N ALA A 316 -3.37 -12.23 -16.34
CA ALA A 316 -3.48 -10.81 -16.65
C ALA A 316 -3.31 -9.95 -15.39
N CYS A 317 -2.76 -8.74 -15.58
CA CYS A 317 -2.85 -7.66 -14.61
C CYS A 317 -3.83 -6.62 -15.14
N VAL A 318 -4.92 -6.43 -14.41
CA VAL A 318 -6.08 -5.66 -14.88
C VAL A 318 -6.28 -4.42 -14.02
N THR A 319 -6.98 -3.44 -14.58
CA THR A 319 -7.36 -2.24 -13.83
C THR A 319 -8.39 -2.62 -12.77
N PRO A 320 -8.20 -2.23 -11.49
CA PRO A 320 -9.15 -2.55 -10.43
C PRO A 320 -10.52 -1.93 -10.71
N ILE A 321 -11.56 -2.73 -10.52
CA ILE A 321 -12.96 -2.30 -10.56
C ILE A 321 -13.39 -2.10 -9.11
N VAL A 322 -14.03 -0.97 -8.82
CA VAL A 322 -14.55 -0.66 -7.48
C VAL A 322 -15.49 -1.79 -7.03
N ASP A 323 -15.32 -2.25 -5.78
CA ASP A 323 -16.07 -3.34 -5.16
C ASP A 323 -15.93 -4.72 -5.83
N CYS A 324 -14.98 -4.89 -6.75
CA CYS A 324 -14.65 -6.20 -7.33
C CYS A 324 -13.58 -6.92 -6.51
N THR A 325 -13.83 -8.19 -6.17
CA THR A 325 -12.94 -9.03 -5.36
C THR A 325 -12.09 -10.00 -6.19
N SER A 326 -12.53 -10.38 -7.39
CA SER A 326 -11.76 -11.23 -8.31
C SER A 326 -12.05 -10.89 -9.76
N TYR A 327 -11.09 -11.15 -10.66
CA TYR A 327 -11.10 -10.64 -12.02
C TYR A 327 -10.89 -11.75 -13.06
N ASN A 328 -11.58 -11.64 -14.19
CA ASN A 328 -11.30 -12.44 -15.38
C ASN A 328 -10.07 -11.88 -16.13
N ASN A 329 -9.51 -12.68 -17.05
CA ASN A 329 -8.36 -12.27 -17.87
C ASN A 329 -8.59 -11.09 -18.79
N ASP A 330 -9.84 -10.86 -19.20
CA ASP A 330 -10.21 -9.72 -20.06
C ASP A 330 -10.38 -8.42 -19.28
N GLY A 331 -10.13 -8.42 -17.97
CA GLY A 331 -10.32 -7.26 -17.10
C GLY A 331 -11.75 -7.06 -16.60
N THR A 332 -12.68 -7.95 -16.91
CA THR A 332 -14.01 -7.92 -16.30
C THR A 332 -13.99 -8.48 -14.89
N CYS A 333 -14.92 -8.03 -14.06
CA CYS A 333 -15.12 -8.57 -12.72
C CYS A 333 -15.65 -10.01 -12.80
N GLN A 334 -15.17 -10.88 -11.93
CA GLN A 334 -15.66 -12.25 -11.79
C GLN A 334 -16.55 -12.37 -10.53
N THR A 335 -16.12 -11.79 -9.41
CA THR A 335 -16.92 -11.72 -8.19
C THR A 335 -16.83 -10.34 -7.57
N CYS A 336 -17.96 -9.84 -7.07
CA CYS A 336 -18.03 -8.59 -6.33
C CYS A 336 -17.93 -8.83 -4.82
N ILE A 337 -17.74 -7.77 -4.04
CA ILE A 337 -17.77 -7.82 -2.58
C ILE A 337 -19.16 -8.22 -2.07
N THR A 338 -19.20 -8.89 -0.92
CA THR A 338 -20.45 -9.30 -0.27
C THR A 338 -21.42 -8.13 -0.16
N GLY A 339 -22.64 -8.32 -0.67
CA GLY A 339 -23.70 -7.30 -0.66
C GLY A 339 -23.87 -6.51 -1.96
N THR A 340 -22.98 -6.70 -2.96
CA THR A 340 -23.11 -6.14 -4.31
C THR A 340 -23.41 -7.23 -5.34
N GLN A 341 -23.89 -6.85 -6.53
CA GLN A 341 -24.17 -7.72 -7.66
C GLN A 341 -23.31 -7.34 -8.85
N ILE A 342 -22.99 -8.31 -9.72
CA ILE A 342 -22.27 -8.02 -10.94
C ILE A 342 -23.23 -7.49 -12.02
N SER A 343 -22.79 -6.47 -12.75
CA SER A 343 -23.49 -5.96 -13.94
C SER A 343 -23.47 -6.96 -15.10
N ASP A 344 -24.41 -6.82 -16.04
CA ASP A 344 -24.51 -7.69 -17.22
C ASP A 344 -23.23 -7.67 -18.08
N ASP A 345 -22.60 -6.51 -18.21
CA ASP A 345 -21.34 -6.34 -18.96
C ASP A 345 -20.10 -6.74 -18.15
N LYS A 346 -20.29 -7.12 -16.87
CA LYS A 346 -19.28 -7.52 -15.92
C LYS A 346 -18.22 -6.47 -15.61
N LYS A 347 -18.42 -5.20 -16.00
CA LYS A 347 -17.43 -4.13 -15.80
C LYS A 347 -17.64 -3.35 -14.50
N THR A 348 -18.75 -3.60 -13.82
CA THR A 348 -19.12 -2.86 -12.61
C THR A 348 -19.77 -3.77 -11.57
N CYS A 349 -19.45 -3.55 -10.31
CA CYS A 349 -20.18 -4.09 -9.18
C CYS A 349 -21.21 -3.04 -8.72
N VAL A 350 -22.47 -3.45 -8.62
CA VAL A 350 -23.61 -2.55 -8.37
C VAL A 350 -24.28 -2.91 -7.05
N SER A 351 -24.79 -1.88 -6.38
CA SER A 351 -25.66 -2.09 -5.22
C SER A 351 -26.97 -2.72 -5.66
N PRO A 352 -27.45 -3.78 -4.99
CA PRO A 352 -28.65 -4.48 -5.41
C PRO A 352 -29.89 -3.59 -5.27
N ILE A 353 -30.52 -3.27 -6.40
CA ILE A 353 -31.84 -2.64 -6.46
C ILE A 353 -32.90 -3.72 -6.15
N PRO A 354 -33.76 -3.55 -5.13
CA PRO A 354 -34.82 -4.50 -4.81
C PRO A 354 -35.72 -4.78 -6.03
N GLY A 355 -36.04 -6.06 -6.27
CA GLY A 355 -36.90 -6.45 -7.41
C GLY A 355 -36.21 -6.45 -8.77
N CYS A 356 -34.95 -6.01 -8.89
CA CYS A 356 -34.21 -6.03 -10.14
C CYS A 356 -33.66 -7.44 -10.48
N ALA A 357 -33.69 -7.80 -11.76
CA ALA A 357 -33.17 -9.05 -12.30
C ALA A 357 -31.84 -8.85 -13.04
N THR A 358 -31.73 -7.81 -13.88
CA THR A 358 -30.51 -7.49 -14.66
C THR A 358 -30.18 -6.00 -14.57
N TYR A 359 -28.90 -5.65 -14.68
CA TYR A 359 -28.40 -4.30 -14.41
C TYR A 359 -27.69 -3.68 -15.62
N THR A 360 -28.01 -2.42 -15.91
CA THR A 360 -27.40 -1.63 -17.00
C THR A 360 -26.22 -0.79 -16.54
N SER A 361 -26.25 -0.26 -15.31
CA SER A 361 -25.19 0.58 -14.73
C SER A 361 -25.29 0.63 -13.20
N LEU A 362 -24.40 1.39 -12.55
CA LEU A 362 -24.32 1.61 -11.09
C LEU A 362 -25.65 2.01 -10.41
N VAL A 363 -26.58 2.62 -11.15
CA VAL A 363 -27.84 3.17 -10.60
C VAL A 363 -29.08 2.82 -11.42
N ALA A 364 -28.95 1.97 -12.45
CA ALA A 364 -30.07 1.66 -13.36
C ALA A 364 -30.29 0.15 -13.52
N CYS A 365 -31.52 -0.29 -13.23
CA CYS A 365 -31.99 -1.61 -13.55
C CYS A 365 -32.40 -1.71 -15.02
N LYS A 366 -32.09 -2.84 -15.66
CA LYS A 366 -32.43 -3.11 -17.05
C LYS A 366 -33.73 -3.91 -17.18
N GLU A 367 -33.89 -4.92 -16.32
CA GLU A 367 -35.06 -5.78 -16.28
C GLU A 367 -35.42 -6.13 -14.85
N CYS A 368 -36.71 -6.07 -14.52
CA CYS A 368 -37.23 -6.42 -13.20
C CYS A 368 -37.65 -7.89 -13.13
N ARG A 369 -37.66 -8.44 -11.92
CA ARG A 369 -38.17 -9.80 -11.64
C ARG A 369 -39.69 -9.84 -11.89
N SER A 370 -40.22 -11.05 -12.09
CA SER A 370 -41.67 -11.27 -12.22
C SER A 370 -42.42 -10.61 -11.06
N SER A 371 -43.50 -9.89 -11.38
CA SER A 371 -44.33 -9.03 -10.49
C SER A 371 -43.82 -7.59 -10.25
N TYR A 372 -42.65 -7.23 -10.75
CA TYR A 372 -42.13 -5.87 -10.72
C TYR A 372 -42.11 -5.23 -12.12
N SER A 373 -42.34 -3.92 -12.16
CA SER A 373 -42.20 -3.06 -13.34
C SER A 373 -41.07 -2.07 -13.15
N LEU A 374 -40.36 -1.77 -14.24
CA LEU A 374 -39.30 -0.78 -14.24
C LEU A 374 -39.89 0.64 -14.10
N SER A 375 -39.31 1.46 -13.22
CA SER A 375 -39.66 2.87 -13.14
C SER A 375 -39.26 3.61 -14.42
N TYR A 376 -39.92 4.74 -14.72
CA TYR A 376 -39.67 5.48 -15.97
C TYR A 376 -38.22 5.99 -16.12
N ASP A 377 -37.50 6.15 -15.02
CA ASP A 377 -36.10 6.60 -14.96
C ASP A 377 -35.11 5.43 -14.81
N ASN A 378 -35.61 4.20 -14.81
CA ASN A 378 -34.86 2.95 -14.64
C ASN A 378 -34.14 2.78 -13.29
N THR A 379 -34.39 3.64 -12.30
CA THR A 379 -33.67 3.58 -11.00
C THR A 379 -34.29 2.61 -10.00
N ALA A 380 -35.52 2.14 -10.23
CA ALA A 380 -36.23 1.25 -9.34
C ALA A 380 -37.03 0.18 -10.08
N CYS A 381 -37.12 -1.01 -9.47
CA CYS A 381 -38.13 -1.99 -9.81
C CYS A 381 -39.21 -1.95 -8.74
N VAL A 382 -40.42 -1.56 -9.14
CA VAL A 382 -41.54 -1.37 -8.22
C VAL A 382 -42.63 -2.39 -8.50
N ILE A 383 -43.48 -2.68 -7.51
CA ILE A 383 -44.54 -3.67 -7.67
C ILE A 383 -45.47 -3.25 -8.82
N THR A 384 -45.81 -4.20 -9.69
CA THR A 384 -46.65 -3.93 -10.86
C THR A 384 -48.05 -3.52 -10.41
N ILE A 385 -48.40 -2.25 -10.64
CA ILE A 385 -49.79 -1.77 -10.51
C ILE A 385 -50.56 -2.15 -11.78
N THR A 386 -51.58 -3.00 -11.64
CA THR A 386 -52.45 -3.40 -12.74
C THR A 386 -53.10 -2.18 -13.39
N GLY A 387 -53.03 -2.09 -14.72
CA GLY A 387 -53.60 -0.96 -15.47
C GLY A 387 -52.71 0.28 -15.53
N CYS A 388 -51.54 0.27 -14.90
CA CYS A 388 -50.55 1.34 -15.00
C CYS A 388 -49.64 1.15 -16.23
N ILE A 389 -49.37 2.22 -16.97
CA ILE A 389 -48.46 2.25 -18.13
C ILE A 389 -47.02 2.57 -17.69
N SER A 390 -46.85 3.56 -16.80
CA SER A 390 -45.53 3.98 -16.30
C SER A 390 -45.54 4.19 -14.80
N HIS A 391 -44.47 3.77 -14.13
CA HIS A 391 -44.34 3.84 -12.67
C HIS A 391 -43.27 4.85 -12.26
N ASN A 392 -43.52 5.56 -11.17
CA ASN A 392 -42.53 6.40 -10.50
C ASN A 392 -41.59 5.53 -9.64
N PRO A 393 -40.39 6.03 -9.31
CA PRO A 393 -39.42 5.31 -8.46
C PRO A 393 -39.91 5.00 -7.05
N ASP A 394 -40.87 5.78 -6.55
CA ASP A 394 -41.50 5.59 -5.23
C ASP A 394 -42.57 4.48 -5.22
N GLY A 395 -42.83 3.85 -6.36
CA GLY A 395 -43.82 2.79 -6.53
C GLY A 395 -45.24 3.27 -6.80
N THR A 396 -45.44 4.57 -7.07
CA THR A 396 -46.74 5.09 -7.53
C THR A 396 -46.91 4.99 -9.04
N CYS A 397 -48.16 4.93 -9.50
CA CYS A 397 -48.46 5.00 -10.91
C CYS A 397 -48.37 6.44 -11.41
N GLN A 398 -47.56 6.68 -12.44
CA GLN A 398 -47.44 7.97 -13.10
C GLN A 398 -48.53 8.16 -14.14
N THR A 399 -48.83 7.13 -14.94
CA THR A 399 -49.83 7.19 -16.01
C THR A 399 -50.57 5.86 -16.12
N CYS A 400 -51.90 5.90 -16.06
CA CYS A 400 -52.76 4.72 -16.21
C CYS A 400 -53.14 4.48 -17.68
N ARG A 401 -53.65 3.29 -17.99
CA ARG A 401 -54.24 2.94 -19.30
C ARG A 401 -55.42 3.87 -19.66
N PRO A 402 -55.77 4.02 -20.95
CA PRO A 402 -56.69 5.05 -21.44
C PRO A 402 -58.13 5.13 -20.88
N ASP A 403 -58.55 4.27 -19.94
CA ASP A 403 -59.88 4.28 -19.32
C ASP A 403 -59.84 4.34 -17.78
N LEU A 404 -58.64 4.54 -17.23
CA LEU A 404 -58.37 4.49 -15.80
C LEU A 404 -57.73 5.80 -15.30
N LEU A 405 -58.08 6.22 -14.08
CA LEU A 405 -57.43 7.27 -13.31
C LEU A 405 -56.51 6.69 -12.24
N PRO A 406 -55.40 7.35 -11.90
CA PRO A 406 -54.71 7.06 -10.66
C PRO A 406 -55.67 7.35 -9.49
N SER A 407 -55.69 6.45 -8.51
CA SER A 407 -56.31 6.71 -7.22
C SER A 407 -55.69 7.95 -6.55
N SER A 408 -56.33 8.47 -5.49
CA SER A 408 -55.83 9.62 -4.74
C SER A 408 -54.41 9.40 -4.17
N ASP A 409 -54.06 8.17 -3.82
CA ASP A 409 -52.72 7.77 -3.38
C ASP A 409 -51.81 7.27 -4.52
N ARG A 410 -52.34 7.23 -5.75
CA ARG A 410 -51.69 6.75 -6.98
C ARG A 410 -51.18 5.31 -6.91
N LYS A 411 -51.71 4.49 -6.00
CA LYS A 411 -51.33 3.07 -5.86
C LYS A 411 -52.25 2.11 -6.61
N SER A 412 -53.37 2.60 -7.15
CA SER A 412 -54.27 1.87 -8.04
C SER A 412 -54.61 2.70 -9.27
N CYS A 413 -54.97 2.02 -10.36
CA CYS A 413 -55.61 2.61 -11.52
C CYS A 413 -57.08 2.17 -11.54
N GLU A 414 -57.99 3.11 -11.40
CA GLU A 414 -59.42 2.89 -11.19
C GLU A 414 -60.24 3.44 -12.36
N ILE A 415 -61.37 2.84 -12.68
CA ILE A 415 -62.20 3.25 -13.82
C ILE A 415 -62.81 4.64 -13.55
N ARG A 416 -62.64 5.60 -14.47
CA ARG A 416 -63.27 6.94 -14.38
C ARG A 416 -64.80 6.82 -14.38
N ILE A 417 -65.36 6.41 -15.51
CA ILE A 417 -66.80 6.20 -15.77
C ILE A 417 -66.89 5.10 -16.82
N SER A 418 -67.52 3.97 -16.48
CA SER A 418 -67.65 2.82 -17.40
C SER A 418 -68.45 3.20 -18.64
N GLY A 419 -67.95 2.85 -19.82
CA GLY A 419 -68.63 3.09 -21.10
C GLY A 419 -68.48 4.51 -21.68
N CYS A 420 -67.59 5.35 -21.11
CA CYS A 420 -67.28 6.68 -21.60
C CYS A 420 -66.15 6.64 -22.66
N SER A 421 -66.30 7.38 -23.76
CA SER A 421 -65.33 7.50 -24.87
C SER A 421 -64.50 8.79 -24.85
N SER A 422 -64.96 9.85 -24.19
CA SER A 422 -64.18 11.07 -23.95
C SER A 422 -64.66 11.84 -22.72
N TYR A 423 -63.81 12.67 -22.11
CA TYR A 423 -64.07 13.33 -20.82
C TYR A 423 -63.94 14.85 -20.92
N ASN A 424 -64.75 15.54 -20.11
CA ASN A 424 -64.63 16.98 -19.89
C ASN A 424 -63.47 17.30 -18.94
N ALA A 425 -63.08 18.59 -18.86
CA ALA A 425 -62.01 19.07 -18.00
C ALA A 425 -62.29 18.89 -16.50
N ASP A 426 -63.56 18.78 -16.10
CA ASP A 426 -64.02 18.51 -14.73
C ASP A 426 -64.19 17.01 -14.42
N GLU A 427 -63.68 16.15 -15.30
CA GLU A 427 -63.68 14.69 -15.16
C GLU A 427 -65.05 14.01 -15.34
N THR A 428 -66.09 14.75 -15.70
CA THR A 428 -67.36 14.19 -16.16
C THR A 428 -67.24 13.60 -17.57
N CYS A 429 -68.13 12.68 -17.93
CA CYS A 429 -68.12 12.07 -19.26
C CYS A 429 -68.64 13.06 -20.31
N GLN A 430 -67.87 13.27 -21.38
CA GLN A 430 -68.24 14.14 -22.51
C GLN A 430 -68.96 13.36 -23.61
N THR A 431 -68.43 12.19 -23.99
CA THR A 431 -69.08 11.30 -24.97
C THR A 431 -69.04 9.87 -24.49
N CYS A 432 -70.08 9.08 -24.79
CA CYS A 432 -70.13 7.65 -24.46
C CYS A 432 -69.66 6.78 -25.63
N ASN A 433 -69.33 5.51 -25.34
CA ASN A 433 -69.04 4.49 -26.34
C ASN A 433 -70.28 4.19 -27.19
N SER A 434 -70.08 3.63 -28.38
CA SER A 434 -71.16 3.30 -29.33
C SER A 434 -72.23 2.43 -28.68
N GLY A 435 -73.51 2.86 -28.77
CA GLY A 435 -74.66 2.16 -28.18
C GLY A 435 -75.02 2.58 -26.74
N MET A 436 -74.33 3.58 -26.18
CA MET A 436 -74.60 4.15 -24.87
C MET A 436 -74.96 5.64 -24.96
N SER A 437 -75.77 6.11 -24.01
CA SER A 437 -76.21 7.50 -23.87
C SER A 437 -75.68 8.09 -22.56
N LEU A 438 -75.32 9.38 -22.61
CA LEU A 438 -74.84 10.12 -21.45
C LEU A 438 -76.00 10.37 -20.48
N SER A 439 -75.82 10.11 -19.18
CA SER A 439 -76.78 10.50 -18.16
C SER A 439 -76.91 12.02 -18.08
N TYR A 440 -78.05 12.51 -17.59
CA TYR A 440 -78.31 13.95 -17.54
C TYR A 440 -77.30 14.74 -16.69
N ASP A 441 -76.63 14.09 -15.73
CA ASP A 441 -75.60 14.66 -14.87
C ASP A 441 -74.17 14.41 -15.36
N SER A 442 -74.01 13.76 -16.53
CA SER A 442 -72.72 13.39 -17.13
C SER A 442 -71.84 12.48 -16.26
N MET A 443 -72.40 11.83 -15.23
CA MET A 443 -71.67 10.95 -14.31
C MET A 443 -71.76 9.47 -14.69
N ALA A 444 -72.58 9.09 -15.69
CA ALA A 444 -72.71 7.72 -16.17
C ALA A 444 -72.95 7.66 -17.69
N CYS A 445 -72.44 6.61 -18.32
CA CYS A 445 -72.89 6.17 -19.64
C CYS A 445 -73.80 4.96 -19.44
N VAL A 446 -75.04 5.06 -19.91
CA VAL A 446 -76.05 4.02 -19.74
C VAL A 446 -76.53 3.51 -21.11
N GLY A 447 -77.14 2.34 -21.16
CA GLY A 447 -77.67 1.80 -22.43
C GLY A 447 -78.68 2.75 -23.06
N THR A 448 -78.60 2.96 -24.37
CA THR A 448 -79.53 3.85 -25.07
C THR A 448 -80.95 3.29 -25.04
N ILE A 449 -81.83 3.93 -24.27
CA ILE A 449 -83.28 3.67 -24.29
C ILE A 449 -83.91 4.41 -25.48
N PRO A 450 -84.57 3.73 -26.44
CA PRO A 450 -85.28 4.38 -27.54
C PRO A 450 -86.34 5.36 -27.05
N TRP A 451 -86.47 6.50 -27.73
CA TRP A 451 -87.47 7.55 -27.43
C TRP A 451 -87.34 8.20 -26.06
N CYS A 452 -86.21 8.02 -25.38
CA CYS A 452 -85.86 8.71 -24.15
C CYS A 452 -85.11 10.01 -24.48
N ALA A 453 -85.61 11.14 -23.96
CA ALA A 453 -85.00 12.46 -24.12
C ALA A 453 -83.81 12.68 -23.18
N SER A 454 -83.88 12.14 -21.95
CA SER A 454 -82.77 12.18 -20.99
C SER A 454 -82.73 10.96 -20.07
N HIS A 455 -81.53 10.46 -19.76
CA HIS A 455 -81.33 9.24 -18.97
C HIS A 455 -80.85 9.54 -17.55
N ASN A 456 -81.33 8.77 -16.57
CA ASN A 456 -80.82 8.79 -15.19
C ASN A 456 -79.50 8.01 -15.06
N PRO A 457 -78.67 8.30 -14.04
CA PRO A 457 -77.41 7.58 -13.81
C PRO A 457 -77.58 6.08 -13.53
N ASN A 458 -78.74 5.69 -13.00
CA ASN A 458 -79.07 4.28 -12.73
C ASN A 458 -79.51 3.51 -14.00
N GLY A 459 -79.58 4.16 -15.16
CA GLY A 459 -79.98 3.55 -16.42
C GLY A 459 -81.48 3.54 -16.71
N THR A 460 -82.32 4.26 -15.96
CA THR A 460 -83.73 4.47 -16.32
C THR A 460 -83.92 5.74 -17.15
N CYS A 461 -85.07 5.87 -17.83
CA CYS A 461 -85.38 7.11 -18.54
C CYS A 461 -85.92 8.17 -17.57
N LYS A 462 -85.33 9.37 -17.56
CA LYS A 462 -85.80 10.50 -16.75
C LYS A 462 -86.97 11.21 -17.43
N GLU A 463 -86.84 11.47 -18.71
CA GLU A 463 -87.84 12.18 -19.51
C GLU A 463 -87.93 11.54 -20.88
N CYS A 464 -89.14 11.20 -21.32
CA CYS A 464 -89.41 10.66 -22.64
C CYS A 464 -89.61 11.77 -23.67
N ASN A 465 -89.35 11.48 -24.95
CA ASN A 465 -89.64 12.41 -26.04
C ASN A 465 -91.15 12.78 -26.06
N PRO A 466 -91.52 13.94 -26.63
CA PRO A 466 -92.93 14.30 -26.80
C PRO A 466 -93.75 13.17 -27.44
N PHE A 467 -94.96 12.93 -26.91
CA PHE A 467 -95.87 11.83 -27.28
C PHE A 467 -95.51 10.43 -26.76
N TYR A 468 -94.46 10.31 -25.94
CA TYR A 468 -94.09 9.08 -25.23
C TYR A 468 -94.14 9.30 -23.72
N SER A 469 -94.53 8.25 -22.98
CA SER A 469 -94.55 8.23 -21.51
C SER A 469 -93.72 7.06 -21.00
N PRO A 470 -93.20 7.13 -19.76
CA PRO A 470 -92.49 6.02 -19.16
C PRO A 470 -93.40 4.79 -19.07
N SER A 471 -92.83 3.63 -19.37
CA SER A 471 -93.44 2.33 -19.10
C SER A 471 -93.63 2.14 -17.59
N SER A 472 -94.50 1.22 -17.19
CA SER A 472 -94.72 0.84 -15.79
C SER A 472 -93.47 0.33 -15.05
N THR A 473 -92.36 0.11 -15.74
CA THR A 473 -91.06 -0.31 -15.19
C THR A 473 -89.95 0.73 -15.34
N ASP A 474 -90.25 1.94 -15.86
CA ASP A 474 -89.31 3.05 -16.12
C ASP A 474 -88.09 2.74 -17.04
N ASN A 475 -88.04 1.53 -17.62
CA ASN A 475 -86.96 1.07 -18.48
C ASN A 475 -87.19 1.32 -19.99
N SER A 476 -88.34 1.87 -20.37
CA SER A 476 -88.67 2.13 -21.78
C SER A 476 -89.66 3.28 -21.91
N CYS A 477 -89.52 4.08 -22.96
CA CYS A 477 -90.50 5.09 -23.35
C CYS A 477 -91.44 4.50 -24.42
N ILE A 478 -92.74 4.50 -24.14
CA ILE A 478 -93.75 3.97 -25.06
C ILE A 478 -94.72 5.07 -25.47
N GLN A 479 -95.19 5.02 -26.71
CA GLN A 479 -96.09 6.04 -27.24
C GLN A 479 -97.40 6.03 -26.43
N CYS A 480 -97.75 7.21 -25.90
CA CYS A 480 -98.95 7.35 -25.08
C CYS A 480 -99.65 8.67 -25.36
N GLN A 481 -100.75 8.57 -26.11
CA GLN A 481 -101.61 9.68 -26.50
C GLN A 481 -102.84 9.81 -25.61
N VAL A 482 -102.84 9.14 -24.45
CA VAL A 482 -103.93 9.23 -23.48
C VAL A 482 -103.77 10.52 -22.68
N SER A 483 -104.74 11.43 -22.81
CA SER A 483 -104.76 12.69 -22.07
C SER A 483 -104.71 12.43 -20.55
N ASN A 484 -103.86 13.19 -19.85
CA ASN A 484 -103.68 13.12 -18.40
C ASN A 484 -103.19 11.76 -17.86
N CYS A 485 -102.47 10.98 -18.67
CA CYS A 485 -101.79 9.76 -18.25
C CYS A 485 -100.32 10.03 -17.87
N THR A 486 -99.86 9.49 -16.74
CA THR A 486 -98.48 9.65 -16.24
C THR A 486 -97.58 8.46 -16.57
N HIS A 487 -98.10 7.23 -16.56
CA HIS A 487 -97.38 6.03 -16.97
C HIS A 487 -98.27 5.12 -17.81
N CYS A 488 -97.71 4.46 -18.83
CA CYS A 488 -98.47 3.58 -19.72
C CYS A 488 -97.92 2.16 -19.63
N ASN A 489 -98.79 1.15 -19.62
CA ASN A 489 -98.35 -0.27 -19.56
C ASN A 489 -98.16 -0.88 -20.96
N ALA A 490 -98.83 -0.31 -21.97
CA ALA A 490 -98.75 -0.66 -23.38
C ALA A 490 -99.04 0.59 -24.22
N THR A 491 -98.84 0.50 -25.54
CA THR A 491 -99.09 1.58 -26.47
C THR A 491 -100.53 2.10 -26.32
N ASN A 492 -100.67 3.40 -26.02
CA ASN A 492 -101.97 4.06 -25.81
C ASN A 492 -102.88 3.43 -24.73
N VAL A 493 -102.33 2.69 -23.77
CA VAL A 493 -103.06 2.19 -22.59
C VAL A 493 -102.43 2.78 -21.35
N CYS A 494 -103.20 3.59 -20.63
CA CYS A 494 -102.72 4.19 -19.40
C CYS A 494 -102.62 3.15 -18.27
N ALA A 495 -101.54 3.20 -17.50
CA ALA A 495 -101.36 2.41 -16.28
C ALA A 495 -101.63 3.27 -15.03
N THR A 496 -101.17 4.53 -15.07
CA THR A 496 -101.31 5.48 -13.97
C THR A 496 -101.76 6.81 -14.53
N CYS A 497 -102.90 7.31 -14.05
CA CYS A 497 -103.41 8.63 -14.41
C CYS A 497 -102.84 9.71 -13.51
N ALA A 498 -102.91 10.97 -13.96
CA ALA A 498 -102.63 12.12 -13.11
C ALA A 498 -103.60 12.18 -11.92
N ASP A 499 -103.18 12.83 -10.84
CA ASP A 499 -103.99 12.98 -9.63
C ASP A 499 -105.38 13.57 -9.94
N GLY A 500 -106.42 13.06 -9.28
CA GLY A 500 -107.82 13.44 -9.53
C GLY A 500 -108.52 12.64 -10.63
N LEU A 501 -107.83 11.67 -11.25
CA LEU A 501 -108.36 10.82 -12.31
C LEU A 501 -108.18 9.33 -11.97
N GLY A 502 -109.07 8.50 -12.51
CA GLY A 502 -109.06 7.05 -12.41
C GLY A 502 -108.88 6.39 -13.77
N LEU A 503 -108.41 5.14 -13.76
CA LEU A 503 -108.26 4.35 -14.98
C LEU A 503 -109.62 3.75 -15.38
N SER A 504 -110.00 3.91 -16.64
CA SER A 504 -111.17 3.24 -17.22
C SER A 504 -110.83 1.85 -17.75
N ASP A 505 -111.84 1.00 -17.92
CA ASP A 505 -111.69 -0.35 -18.50
C ASP A 505 -111.15 -0.33 -19.95
N ALA A 506 -111.31 0.82 -20.63
CA ALA A 506 -110.79 1.08 -21.97
C ALA A 506 -109.36 1.65 -21.98
N GLY A 507 -108.71 1.79 -20.82
CA GLY A 507 -107.33 2.30 -20.70
C GLY A 507 -107.18 3.83 -20.78
N ALA A 508 -108.28 4.59 -20.68
CA ALA A 508 -108.31 6.05 -20.67
C ALA A 508 -108.42 6.61 -19.23
N CYS A 509 -107.88 7.82 -18.99
CA CYS A 509 -108.02 8.52 -17.72
C CYS A 509 -109.33 9.32 -17.65
N VAL A 510 -110.17 8.97 -16.69
CA VAL A 510 -111.48 9.59 -16.46
C VAL A 510 -111.50 10.31 -15.11
N ALA A 511 -112.22 11.42 -15.01
CA ALA A 511 -112.29 12.17 -13.75
C ALA A 511 -112.97 11.37 -12.65
N CYS A 512 -112.43 11.46 -11.44
CA CYS A 512 -113.10 10.89 -10.28
C CYS A 512 -114.42 11.61 -10.03
N VAL A 513 -115.48 10.84 -9.81
CA VAL A 513 -116.84 11.35 -9.59
C VAL A 513 -116.98 11.99 -8.21
N GLU A 514 -116.19 11.52 -7.23
CA GLU A 514 -116.17 12.08 -5.87
C GLU A 514 -115.19 13.25 -5.73
N ASP A 515 -115.67 14.34 -5.12
CA ASP A 515 -114.85 15.49 -4.76
C ASP A 515 -113.75 15.11 -3.75
N ASN A 516 -112.54 15.66 -3.93
CA ASN A 516 -111.33 15.38 -3.15
C ASN A 516 -110.78 13.95 -3.27
N CYS A 517 -111.20 13.19 -4.28
CA CYS A 517 -110.59 11.92 -4.60
C CYS A 517 -109.26 12.12 -5.37
N LYS A 518 -108.16 11.59 -4.83
CA LYS A 518 -106.82 11.62 -5.44
C LYS A 518 -106.63 10.52 -6.47
N ARG A 519 -107.13 9.30 -6.21
CA ARG A 519 -107.11 8.16 -7.14
C ARG A 519 -108.42 7.40 -7.06
N CYS A 520 -109.00 7.05 -8.19
CA CYS A 520 -110.25 6.27 -8.27
C CYS A 520 -110.15 5.08 -9.24
N THR A 521 -111.06 4.12 -9.08
CA THR A 521 -111.25 2.92 -9.91
C THR A 521 -112.66 2.88 -10.51
N ASP A 522 -112.95 1.85 -11.30
CA ASP A 522 -114.26 1.52 -11.86
C ASP A 522 -114.83 2.65 -12.72
N ASN A 523 -114.03 3.10 -13.70
CA ASN A 523 -114.35 4.23 -14.58
C ASN A 523 -114.63 5.54 -13.82
N GLY A 524 -113.94 5.76 -12.69
CA GLY A 524 -114.00 7.00 -11.90
C GLY A 524 -115.04 6.98 -10.78
N ASN A 525 -115.78 5.89 -10.61
CA ASN A 525 -116.93 5.83 -9.70
C ASN A 525 -116.57 5.49 -8.24
N THR A 526 -115.41 4.89 -7.99
CA THR A 526 -115.02 4.48 -6.62
C THR A 526 -113.67 5.09 -6.26
N CYS A 527 -113.63 5.90 -5.20
CA CYS A 527 -112.37 6.47 -4.74
C CYS A 527 -111.52 5.44 -3.99
N LEU A 528 -110.25 5.31 -4.37
CA LEU A 528 -109.25 4.47 -3.72
C LEU A 528 -108.39 5.25 -2.72
N GLU A 529 -108.11 6.53 -3.01
CA GLU A 529 -107.25 7.38 -2.20
C GLU A 529 -107.79 8.81 -2.23
N TYR A 530 -108.00 9.44 -1.08
CA TYR A 530 -108.42 10.84 -0.97
C TYR A 530 -107.21 11.75 -0.77
N PHE A 531 -107.34 13.03 -1.16
CA PHE A 531 -106.37 14.05 -0.75
C PHE A 531 -106.47 14.22 0.78
N VAL A 532 -105.52 13.67 1.52
CA VAL A 532 -105.42 13.90 2.97
C VAL A 532 -105.05 15.38 3.16
N THR A 533 -105.90 16.15 3.84
CA THR A 533 -105.49 17.43 4.41
C THR A 533 -104.56 17.13 5.58
N GLU A 534 -103.27 16.97 5.31
CA GLU A 534 -102.29 16.84 6.38
C GLU A 534 -101.96 18.21 6.97
N ASP A 535 -102.43 18.38 8.21
CA ASP A 535 -101.73 19.10 9.25
C ASP A 535 -100.24 18.69 9.27
N LYS A 536 -99.34 19.55 8.79
CA LYS A 536 -97.91 19.40 9.09
C LYS A 536 -97.59 20.02 10.44
N LYS A 537 -97.89 19.26 11.48
CA LYS A 537 -97.11 19.26 12.72
C LYS A 537 -95.74 18.62 12.43
N GLY A 538 -94.68 19.31 12.83
CA GLY A 538 -93.34 19.08 12.34
C GLY A 538 -92.62 17.81 12.81
N ASN A 539 -91.49 17.57 12.17
CA ASN A 539 -90.37 16.81 12.72
C ASN A 539 -89.11 17.66 12.55
N GLY A 540 -88.94 18.62 13.48
CA GLY A 540 -87.61 19.12 13.79
C GLY A 540 -86.82 17.99 14.43
N VAL A 541 -85.58 17.79 13.98
CA VAL A 541 -84.65 16.79 14.50
C VAL A 541 -84.61 16.86 16.04
N PRO A 542 -84.70 15.72 16.75
CA PRO A 542 -84.72 15.72 18.21
C PRO A 542 -83.51 16.45 18.80
N TRP A 543 -83.72 17.28 19.83
CA TRP A 543 -82.67 18.09 20.45
C TRP A 543 -81.47 17.28 21.00
N TRP A 544 -81.65 15.99 21.27
CA TRP A 544 -80.57 15.09 21.69
C TRP A 544 -79.56 14.79 20.57
N VAL A 545 -79.91 14.98 19.29
CA VAL A 545 -78.99 14.84 18.14
C VAL A 545 -78.02 16.03 18.09
N TYR A 546 -78.47 17.24 18.43
CA TYR A 546 -77.55 18.37 18.61
C TYR A 546 -76.67 18.17 19.85
N PHE A 547 -77.20 17.58 20.92
CA PHE A 547 -76.43 17.25 22.11
C PHE A 547 -75.34 16.19 21.85
N SER A 548 -75.61 15.15 21.04
CA SER A 548 -74.61 14.13 20.71
C SER A 548 -73.48 14.67 19.83
N VAL A 549 -73.79 15.56 18.89
CA VAL A 549 -72.78 16.22 18.04
C VAL A 549 -71.91 17.18 18.86
N VAL A 550 -72.49 17.91 19.81
CA VAL A 550 -71.74 18.81 20.71
C VAL A 550 -70.86 18.03 21.69
N VAL A 551 -71.34 16.92 22.26
CA VAL A 551 -70.53 16.05 23.14
C VAL A 551 -69.37 15.40 22.36
N ALA A 552 -69.62 14.94 21.13
CA ALA A 552 -68.55 14.37 20.28
C ALA A 552 -67.50 15.42 19.92
N ALA A 553 -67.91 16.65 19.57
CA ALA A 553 -66.98 17.74 19.28
C ALA A 553 -66.13 18.14 20.50
N ILE A 554 -66.71 18.17 21.71
CA ILE A 554 -65.98 18.48 22.95
C ILE A 554 -64.98 17.37 23.28
N LEU A 555 -65.33 16.10 23.07
CA LEU A 555 -64.41 14.98 23.28
C LEU A 555 -63.26 14.99 22.27
N ILE A 556 -63.51 15.32 21.00
CA ILE A 556 -62.48 15.43 19.95
C ILE A 556 -61.54 16.61 20.24
N ILE A 557 -62.07 17.77 20.62
CA ILE A 557 -61.26 18.94 20.99
C ILE A 557 -60.44 18.64 22.26
N GLY A 558 -61.02 17.98 23.26
CA GLY A 558 -60.29 17.53 24.45
C GLY A 558 -59.16 16.54 24.13
N TRP A 559 -59.39 15.63 23.17
CA TRP A 559 -58.38 14.67 22.72
C TRP A 559 -57.24 15.34 21.94
N ILE A 560 -57.56 16.32 21.08
CA ILE A 560 -56.57 17.11 20.34
C ILE A 560 -55.73 17.96 21.31
N VAL A 561 -56.34 18.61 22.30
CA VAL A 561 -55.60 19.39 23.31
C VAL A 561 -54.72 18.48 24.18
N TYR A 562 -55.21 17.30 24.57
CA TYR A 562 -54.40 16.29 25.27
C TYR A 562 -53.19 15.84 24.44
N PHE A 563 -53.39 15.59 23.14
CA PHE A 563 -52.32 15.17 22.24
C PHE A 563 -51.28 16.28 22.02
N ILE A 564 -51.71 17.54 21.90
CA ILE A 564 -50.82 18.69 21.78
C ILE A 564 -50.01 18.90 23.08
N VAL A 565 -50.64 18.77 24.26
CA VAL A 565 -49.92 18.86 25.54
C VAL A 565 -48.95 17.68 25.72
N ALA A 566 -49.34 16.47 25.34
CA ALA A 566 -48.47 15.29 25.40
C ALA A 566 -47.26 15.38 24.46
N LEU A 567 -47.43 15.96 23.26
CA LEU A 567 -46.33 16.22 22.33
C LEU A 567 -45.40 17.33 22.85
N CYS A 568 -45.94 18.39 23.45
CA CYS A 568 -45.14 19.47 24.03
C CYS A 568 -44.43 19.06 25.34
N THR A 569 -44.90 18.04 26.07
CA THR A 569 -44.19 17.49 27.25
C THR A 569 -43.17 16.40 26.91
N PHE A 570 -43.15 15.89 25.67
CA PHE A 570 -42.22 14.83 25.23
C PHE A 570 -40.86 15.37 24.76
N ASP A 571 -40.79 16.62 24.30
CA ASP A 571 -39.53 17.25 23.83
C ASP A 571 -38.58 17.72 24.96
N ALA A 572 -38.91 17.47 26.23
CA ALA A 572 -38.14 17.94 27.38
C ALA A 572 -37.41 16.84 28.17
N ILE A 573 -37.37 15.59 27.70
CA ILE A 573 -36.69 14.48 28.43
C ILE A 573 -35.89 13.57 27.47
N GLU A 574 -34.92 14.13 26.77
CA GLU A 574 -33.75 13.36 26.28
C GLU A 574 -32.47 14.17 26.51
N ASP A 575 -32.09 14.41 27.78
CA ASP A 575 -30.70 14.78 28.06
C ASP A 575 -30.12 14.22 29.37
N LEU A 576 -30.76 13.23 30.02
CA LEU A 576 -30.17 12.61 31.22
C LEU A 576 -30.55 11.13 31.37
N ARG A 577 -29.81 10.22 30.71
CA ARG A 577 -29.45 8.90 31.27
C ARG A 577 -28.41 8.12 30.44
N SER A 578 -27.17 8.60 30.44
CA SER A 578 -26.03 7.69 30.49
C SER A 578 -25.67 7.50 31.96
N THR A 579 -26.21 6.48 32.63
CA THR A 579 -25.60 5.88 33.84
C THR A 579 -26.29 4.59 34.28
N SER A 580 -25.45 3.59 34.56
CA SER A 580 -25.68 2.44 35.47
C SER A 580 -26.51 1.29 34.87
N LYS A 581 -26.14 0.00 34.94
CA LYS A 581 -25.23 -0.79 35.80
C LYS A 581 -25.15 -2.24 35.20
N TYR A 582 -23.96 -2.86 35.02
CA TYR A 582 -23.28 -3.85 35.90
C TYR A 582 -23.93 -5.26 35.92
N TRP A 583 -23.28 -6.46 35.85
CA TRP A 583 -21.89 -6.99 35.80
C TRP A 583 -21.97 -8.52 35.54
N GLN A 584 -20.91 -9.20 35.02
CA GLN A 584 -20.03 -10.10 35.82
C GLN A 584 -18.98 -10.93 35.01
N TYR A 585 -17.78 -10.96 35.61
CA TYR A 585 -16.66 -11.93 35.56
C TYR A 585 -15.39 -11.67 34.70
N HIS A 586 -14.31 -11.32 35.42
CA HIS A 586 -12.86 -11.28 35.15
C HIS A 586 -12.20 -12.66 35.45
N PRO A 587 -10.86 -12.98 35.26
CA PRO A 587 -9.64 -12.12 35.32
C PRO A 587 -8.52 -12.40 34.24
N ALA A 588 -7.77 -11.41 33.71
CA ALA A 588 -6.54 -10.68 34.18
C ALA A 588 -5.20 -11.46 33.99
N PRO A 589 -3.98 -10.86 33.96
CA PRO A 589 -3.56 -9.45 33.76
C PRO A 589 -2.30 -9.26 32.84
N ALA A 590 -2.00 -8.02 32.41
CA ALA A 590 -0.66 -7.38 32.51
C ALA A 590 -0.67 -5.93 31.95
N ALA A 591 0.10 -5.07 32.59
CA ALA A 591 -0.03 -3.61 32.67
C ALA A 591 0.84 -2.83 31.65
N PRO A 592 0.71 -1.48 31.58
CA PRO A 592 1.10 -0.63 30.44
C PRO A 592 2.33 0.25 30.71
N GLN A 593 2.77 1.02 29.71
CA GLN A 593 3.44 2.31 29.92
C GLN A 593 3.02 3.39 28.89
N GLU A 594 2.69 4.55 29.44
CA GLU A 594 2.52 5.85 28.79
C GLU A 594 3.85 6.42 28.27
N ARG A 595 3.80 7.30 27.26
CA ARG A 595 4.53 8.60 27.29
C ARG A 595 4.08 9.57 26.18
N THR A 596 3.46 10.65 26.63
CA THR A 596 3.71 12.07 26.27
C THR A 596 4.22 12.46 24.86
N ARG A 597 3.36 13.19 24.15
CA ARG A 597 3.52 14.59 23.66
C ARG A 597 4.95 15.06 23.30
N SER A 598 5.20 15.36 22.04
CA SER A 598 5.82 16.63 21.61
C SER A 598 5.78 16.82 20.09
N SER A 599 5.54 18.07 19.73
CA SER A 599 5.64 18.72 18.43
C SER A 599 6.95 18.51 17.68
N ARG A 600 6.87 18.51 16.34
CA ARG A 600 7.80 19.27 15.48
C ARG A 600 7.26 19.47 14.05
N GLN A 601 7.22 20.75 13.66
CA GLN A 601 7.21 21.27 12.29
C GLN A 601 8.36 20.63 11.47
N ARG A 602 8.33 20.49 10.13
CA ARG A 602 8.25 21.55 9.10
C ARG A 602 8.28 20.92 7.69
N ARG A 603 7.72 21.66 6.71
CA ARG A 603 8.08 21.78 5.26
C ARG A 603 7.60 20.76 4.22
N THR A 604 6.71 21.28 3.35
CA THR A 604 6.73 21.23 1.85
C THR A 604 6.00 22.51 1.37
N THR A 605 6.66 23.60 0.96
CA THR A 605 7.01 24.04 -0.43
C THR A 605 5.96 23.77 -1.51
N ALA A 606 5.29 24.84 -1.95
CA ALA A 606 4.67 25.06 -3.26
C ALA A 606 5.27 26.38 -3.81
N ARG A 607 5.76 26.42 -5.06
CA ARG A 607 5.14 27.07 -6.25
C ARG A 607 4.80 28.54 -5.98
N GLU A 608 5.33 29.55 -6.67
CA GLU A 608 5.34 29.83 -8.11
C GLU A 608 6.49 30.81 -8.45
N GLY A 609 6.98 30.77 -9.68
CA GLY A 609 7.93 31.74 -10.21
C GLY A 609 7.52 32.12 -11.64
N SER A 610 7.19 33.39 -11.81
CA SER A 610 6.86 34.08 -13.06
C SER A 610 7.95 35.14 -13.33
N GLU A 611 8.37 35.22 -14.61
CA GLU A 611 8.87 36.38 -15.38
C GLU A 611 9.97 37.27 -14.75
N SER A 612 11.03 37.72 -15.44
CA SER A 612 11.09 38.28 -16.80
C SER A 612 12.57 38.51 -17.25
N ASP A 613 12.76 38.48 -18.57
CA ASP A 613 13.57 39.37 -19.44
C ASP A 613 15.02 39.77 -19.12
N SER A 614 15.95 39.41 -20.03
CA SER A 614 16.54 40.33 -21.04
C SER A 614 17.98 39.98 -21.48
N SER A 615 18.09 39.69 -22.78
CA SER A 615 19.06 40.17 -23.82
C SER A 615 20.59 39.99 -23.71
N LEU A 616 21.16 39.39 -24.78
CA LEU A 616 22.25 39.85 -25.70
C LEU A 616 22.90 38.60 -26.36
N LEU A 617 22.63 38.23 -27.62
CA LEU A 617 23.08 38.75 -28.94
C LEU A 617 24.38 38.13 -29.50
N SER A 618 24.40 38.02 -30.84
CA SER A 618 25.40 37.52 -31.83
C SER A 618 25.39 36.00 -32.05
N GLU A 619 24.80 35.51 -33.16
CA GLU A 619 25.27 35.52 -34.57
C GLU A 619 26.41 34.54 -34.82
N GLU A 620 26.15 33.44 -35.55
CA GLU A 620 26.96 33.04 -36.71
C GLU A 620 26.25 31.95 -37.53
N ASN A 621 26.18 32.20 -38.83
CA ASN A 621 25.84 31.27 -39.92
C ASN A 621 26.91 30.18 -40.05
N SER A 622 26.52 28.98 -40.50
CA SER A 622 27.19 28.32 -41.64
C SER A 622 26.39 27.08 -42.07
N ASP A 623 25.95 27.14 -43.32
CA ASP A 623 25.71 25.98 -44.17
C ASP A 623 26.99 25.13 -44.29
N ASP A 624 26.87 23.81 -44.38
CA ASP A 624 27.70 23.06 -45.33
C ASP A 624 27.13 21.66 -45.63
N GLU A 625 27.14 21.37 -46.92
CA GLU A 625 26.93 20.10 -47.60
C GLU A 625 27.92 19.02 -47.14
N SER A 626 27.52 17.75 -47.23
CA SER A 626 28.38 16.73 -47.86
C SER A 626 27.60 15.45 -48.21
N ASP A 627 27.64 15.16 -49.51
CA ASP A 627 27.38 13.90 -50.19
C ASP A 627 28.41 12.80 -49.82
N SER A 628 28.08 11.56 -50.22
CA SER A 628 28.93 10.32 -50.30
C SER A 628 29.15 9.57 -48.99
N ASP A 629 29.05 8.24 -48.87
CA ASP A 629 29.04 7.11 -49.82
C ASP A 629 27.98 6.05 -49.46
#